data_AF-A0A0Q8MW48-F1
#
_entry.id   AF-A0A0Q8MW48-F1
#
_cell.length_a   1.000
_cell.length_b   1.000
_cell.length_c   1.000
_cell.angle_alpha   90.00
_cell.angle_beta   90.00
_cell.angle_gamma   90.00
#
_symmetry.space_group_name_H-M   'P 1'
#
loop_
_entity.id
_entity.type
_entity.pdbx_description
1 polymer ?
#
loop_
_entity_poly.entity_id
_entity_poly.type
_entity_poly.pdbx_seq_one_letter_code
_entity_poly.pdbx_strand_id
1 'polypeptide(L)'
;MDIETFRKRFVKHSDEELIVMVTKNASKYNPDAILVAKEILTERNVDIETILNDENAKKVDNSFKTEKEYIESLSAIDQMQYLSEKRAEFEENIEEIVESNNADLTDEELLANFEEILDIVMKTGSFGDLSDIHSKENYYITSNIIAQRNIKTPFLLNIKIDFVNMIATRDVRKKCNKYIFFGFILIALGVIFTVGTEGNMIFYGAVLSGLGLLIAGIRGKMQIKRYYSDMMEAYS
;
A
#
# COMPACT_ATOMS: atom_id res chain seq x y z
N MET A 1 32.90 3.99 22.15
CA MET A 1 32.62 5.35 21.64
C MET A 1 32.49 6.24 22.87
N ASP A 2 33.16 7.40 22.89
CA ASP A 2 33.29 8.23 24.10
C ASP A 2 32.03 9.08 24.39
N ILE A 3 31.76 9.36 25.66
CA ILE A 3 30.56 10.07 26.17
C ILE A 3 30.45 11.47 25.53
N GLU A 4 31.56 12.18 25.36
CA GLU A 4 31.58 13.49 24.69
C GLU A 4 31.12 13.42 23.22
N THR A 5 31.35 12.28 22.56
CA THR A 5 30.93 12.08 21.16
C THR A 5 29.41 11.93 21.09
N PHE A 6 28.81 11.23 22.05
CA PHE A 6 27.35 11.13 22.14
C PHE A 6 26.72 12.48 22.45
N ARG A 7 27.32 13.26 23.36
CA ARG A 7 26.79 14.59 23.74
C ARG A 7 26.78 15.54 22.54
N LYS A 8 27.86 15.61 21.75
CA LYS A 8 27.91 16.43 20.53
C LYS A 8 26.90 16.00 19.46
N ARG A 9 26.58 14.71 19.38
CA ARG A 9 25.62 14.17 18.42
C ARG A 9 24.18 14.46 18.86
N PHE A 10 23.84 14.13 20.10
CA PHE A 10 22.48 14.20 20.66
C PHE A 10 21.98 15.62 20.94
N VAL A 11 22.87 16.60 21.08
CA VAL A 11 22.47 18.02 21.18
C VAL A 11 21.69 18.51 19.94
N LYS A 12 21.86 17.87 18.77
CA LYS A 12 21.11 18.24 17.56
C LYS A 12 19.77 17.51 17.40
N HIS A 13 19.53 16.46 18.18
CA HIS A 13 18.31 15.68 18.10
C HIS A 13 17.12 16.41 18.75
N SER A 14 15.92 16.14 18.23
CA SER A 14 14.68 16.67 18.79
C SER A 14 14.36 16.00 20.13
N ASP A 15 13.55 16.65 20.96
CA ASP A 15 13.15 16.09 22.25
C ASP A 15 12.37 14.78 22.07
N GLU A 16 11.56 14.68 21.02
CA GLU A 16 10.79 13.47 20.67
C GLU A 16 11.70 12.29 20.32
N GLU A 17 12.73 12.52 19.51
CA GLU A 17 13.71 11.50 19.13
C GLU A 17 14.47 10.98 20.35
N LEU A 18 14.89 11.90 21.23
CA LEU A 18 15.57 11.55 22.46
C LEU A 18 14.63 10.78 23.40
N ILE A 19 13.38 11.21 23.59
CA ILE A 19 12.38 10.50 24.40
C ILE A 19 12.19 9.06 23.89
N VAL A 20 11.98 8.87 22.59
CA VAL A 20 11.82 7.54 21.99
C VAL A 20 13.05 6.66 22.21
N MET A 21 14.24 7.25 22.14
CA MET A 21 15.51 6.58 22.42
C MET A 21 15.60 6.11 23.88
N VAL A 22 15.20 6.94 24.85
CA VAL A 22 15.28 6.62 26.27
C VAL A 22 14.16 5.69 26.75
N THR A 23 13.05 5.61 26.02
CA THR A 23 11.87 4.84 26.44
C THR A 23 11.67 3.57 25.60
N LYS A 24 11.17 3.68 24.37
CA LYS A 24 10.78 2.57 23.50
C LYS A 24 11.97 1.75 22.99
N ASN A 25 13.09 2.40 22.68
CA ASN A 25 14.24 1.77 22.07
C ASN A 25 15.45 1.63 23.01
N ALA A 26 15.29 1.88 24.31
CA ALA A 26 16.40 1.89 25.27
C ALA A 26 17.27 0.62 25.23
N SER A 27 16.66 -0.56 25.03
CA SER A 27 17.40 -1.83 24.94
C SER A 27 18.31 -1.97 23.71
N LYS A 28 18.13 -1.14 22.68
CA LYS A 28 18.89 -1.15 21.43
C LYS A 28 20.11 -0.22 21.48
N TYR A 29 20.20 0.65 22.47
CA TYR A 29 21.26 1.65 22.58
C TYR A 29 22.26 1.32 23.68
N ASN A 30 23.48 1.83 23.51
CA ASN A 30 24.52 1.74 24.54
C ASN A 30 24.05 2.47 25.82
N PRO A 31 24.20 1.90 27.02
CA PRO A 31 23.84 2.55 28.29
C PRO A 31 24.38 3.97 28.45
N ASP A 32 25.61 4.23 28.00
CA ASP A 32 26.24 5.56 28.06
C ASP A 32 25.54 6.57 27.15
N ALA A 33 25.00 6.11 26.01
CA ALA A 33 24.24 6.93 25.08
C ALA A 33 22.86 7.33 25.66
N ILE A 34 22.24 6.41 26.40
CA ILE A 34 20.96 6.62 27.08
C ILE A 34 21.14 7.62 28.22
N LEU A 35 22.25 7.52 28.97
CA LEU A 35 22.57 8.45 30.06
C LEU A 35 22.73 9.88 29.53
N VAL A 36 23.47 10.05 28.43
CA VAL A 36 23.62 11.37 27.78
C VAL A 36 22.30 11.91 27.24
N ALA A 37 21.43 11.06 26.67
CA ALA A 37 20.10 11.49 26.23
C ALA A 37 19.22 11.96 27.39
N LYS A 38 19.27 11.29 28.55
CA LYS A 38 18.61 11.73 29.79
C LYS A 38 19.14 13.07 30.28
N GLU A 39 20.45 13.26 30.29
CA GLU A 39 21.08 14.52 30.68
C GLU A 39 20.62 15.68 29.81
N ILE A 40 20.61 15.50 28.48
CA ILE A 40 20.17 16.54 27.54
C ILE A 40 18.68 16.88 27.72
N LEU A 41 17.82 15.87 27.90
CA LEU A 41 16.39 16.10 28.14
C LEU A 41 16.15 16.81 29.48
N THR A 42 16.94 16.49 30.50
CA THR A 42 16.90 17.18 31.81
C THR A 42 17.39 18.63 31.69
N GLU A 43 18.49 18.87 30.96
CA GLU A 43 19.00 20.22 30.65
C GLU A 43 17.96 21.07 29.89
N ARG A 44 17.08 20.43 29.11
CA ARG A 44 15.97 21.06 28.37
C ARG A 44 14.66 21.20 29.15
N ASN A 45 14.65 20.90 30.45
CA ASN A 45 13.46 20.90 31.31
C ASN A 45 12.34 19.94 30.87
N VAL A 46 12.70 18.81 30.24
CA VAL A 46 11.75 17.73 29.94
C VAL A 46 11.70 16.76 31.12
N ASP A 47 10.54 16.60 31.74
CA ASP A 47 10.34 15.73 32.90
C ASP A 47 10.29 14.25 32.48
N ILE A 48 11.47 13.68 32.32
CA ILE A 48 11.64 12.31 31.82
C ILE A 48 11.30 11.24 32.86
N GLU A 49 11.37 11.55 34.15
CA GLU A 49 11.02 10.60 35.21
C GLU A 49 9.52 10.34 35.23
N THR A 50 8.71 11.39 35.04
CA THR A 50 7.26 11.25 34.90
C THR A 50 6.90 10.45 33.64
N ILE A 51 7.57 10.71 32.51
CA ILE A 51 7.36 9.96 31.24
C ILE A 51 7.74 8.48 31.40
N LEU A 52 8.87 8.18 32.05
CA LEU A 52 9.30 6.80 32.31
C LEU A 52 8.37 6.08 33.29
N ASN A 53 7.86 6.77 34.29
CA ASN A 53 6.90 6.22 35.24
C ASN A 53 5.54 5.93 34.58
N ASP A 54 5.06 6.81 33.70
CA ASP A 54 3.84 6.60 32.92
C ASP A 54 3.99 5.44 31.92
N GLU A 55 5.15 5.30 31.27
CA GLU A 55 5.42 4.16 30.40
C GLU A 55 5.54 2.83 31.17
N ASN A 56 6.16 2.84 32.35
CA ASN A 56 6.23 1.66 33.20
C ASN A 56 4.86 1.30 33.79
N ALA A 57 4.03 2.28 34.14
CA ALA A 57 2.64 2.05 34.56
C ALA A 57 1.80 1.45 33.42
N LYS A 58 1.96 1.93 32.17
CA LYS A 58 1.33 1.34 30.97
C LYS A 58 1.82 -0.08 30.65
N LYS A 59 3.04 -0.45 31.04
CA LYS A 59 3.55 -1.83 30.91
C LYS A 59 2.96 -2.78 31.96
N VAL A 60 2.58 -2.28 33.14
CA VAL A 60 2.03 -3.11 34.22
C VAL A 60 0.54 -3.42 34.01
N ASP A 61 -0.21 -2.57 33.29
CA ASP A 61 -1.65 -2.77 33.02
C ASP A 61 -1.96 -3.53 31.71
N ASN A 62 -0.93 -3.88 30.92
CA ASN A 62 -1.06 -4.58 29.64
C ASN A 62 -0.74 -6.07 29.72
N SER A 63 -1.17 -6.74 30.79
CA SER A 63 -1.21 -8.21 30.81
C SER A 63 -2.45 -8.70 30.06
N PHE A 64 -2.25 -9.03 28.78
CA PHE A 64 -3.12 -9.84 27.91
C PHE A 64 -4.47 -9.22 27.51
N LYS A 65 -4.43 -8.31 26.54
CA LYS A 65 -5.39 -8.37 25.43
C LYS A 65 -4.62 -8.50 24.14
N THR A 66 -4.84 -9.61 23.45
CA THR A 66 -4.32 -9.84 22.11
C THR A 66 -4.88 -8.76 21.18
N GLU A 67 -4.13 -8.30 20.17
CA GLU A 67 -4.62 -7.29 19.21
C GLU A 67 -5.99 -7.65 18.62
N LYS A 68 -6.21 -8.96 18.43
CA LYS A 68 -7.50 -9.55 18.08
C LYS A 68 -8.63 -9.18 19.05
N GLU A 69 -8.42 -9.27 20.37
CA GLU A 69 -9.42 -8.92 21.39
C GLU A 69 -9.65 -7.41 21.47
N TYR A 70 -8.65 -6.60 21.10
CA TYR A 70 -8.82 -5.16 20.95
C TYR A 70 -9.70 -4.84 19.74
N ILE A 71 -9.41 -5.41 18.56
CA ILE A 71 -10.22 -5.25 17.34
C ILE A 71 -11.65 -5.73 17.58
N GLU A 72 -11.82 -6.89 18.20
CA GLU A 72 -13.16 -7.44 18.52
C GLU A 72 -13.93 -6.60 19.55
N SER A 73 -13.24 -5.77 20.34
CA SER A 73 -13.88 -4.82 21.28
C SER A 73 -14.33 -3.51 20.65
N LEU A 74 -13.89 -3.20 19.41
CA LEU A 74 -14.27 -2.01 18.67
C LEU A 74 -15.65 -2.17 18.00
N SER A 75 -16.33 -1.05 17.72
CA SER A 75 -17.56 -1.07 16.92
C SER A 75 -17.25 -1.45 15.46
N ALA A 76 -18.21 -1.95 14.68
CA ALA A 76 -17.96 -2.37 13.30
C ALA A 76 -17.38 -1.26 12.40
N ILE A 77 -17.71 0.01 12.68
CA ILE A 77 -17.17 1.17 11.97
C ILE A 77 -15.74 1.46 12.43
N ASP A 78 -15.48 1.41 13.74
CA ASP A 78 -14.15 1.64 14.31
C ASP A 78 -13.19 0.49 13.97
N GLN A 79 -13.69 -0.74 13.82
CA GLN A 79 -12.94 -1.88 13.29
C GLN A 79 -12.49 -1.62 11.86
N MET A 80 -13.41 -1.16 10.99
CA MET A 80 -13.07 -0.81 9.62
C MET A 80 -12.06 0.33 9.57
N GLN A 81 -12.23 1.36 10.39
CA GLN A 81 -11.33 2.50 10.43
C GLN A 81 -9.95 2.09 10.98
N TYR A 82 -9.89 1.35 12.09
CA TYR A 82 -8.64 0.85 12.66
C TYR A 82 -7.88 -0.07 11.69
N LEU A 83 -8.58 -0.99 11.02
CA LEU A 83 -7.98 -1.85 9.99
C LEU A 83 -7.56 -1.06 8.75
N SER A 84 -8.28 -0.01 8.38
CA SER A 84 -7.93 0.89 7.28
C SER A 84 -6.70 1.74 7.60
N GLU A 85 -6.62 2.31 8.80
CA GLU A 85 -5.48 3.10 9.27
C GLU A 85 -4.25 2.22 9.44
N LYS A 86 -4.40 1.03 10.04
CA LYS A 86 -3.32 0.04 10.12
C LYS A 86 -2.84 -0.38 8.74
N ARG A 87 -3.76 -0.58 7.79
CA ARG A 87 -3.40 -0.93 6.42
C ARG A 87 -2.65 0.21 5.72
N ALA A 88 -3.06 1.46 5.90
CA ALA A 88 -2.36 2.62 5.37
C ALA A 88 -0.96 2.77 5.98
N GLU A 89 -0.83 2.64 7.30
CA GLU A 89 0.46 2.64 8.00
C GLU A 89 1.36 1.50 7.51
N PHE A 90 0.80 0.32 7.20
CA PHE A 90 1.56 -0.81 6.66
C PHE A 90 1.94 -0.63 5.19
N GLU A 91 1.07 -0.03 4.38
CA GLU A 91 1.32 0.30 2.97
C GLU A 91 2.44 1.37 2.87
N GLU A 92 2.40 2.42 3.71
CA GLU A 92 3.44 3.46 3.80
C GLU A 92 4.79 2.89 4.25
N ASN A 93 4.79 1.98 5.24
CA ASN A 93 6.01 1.28 5.65
C ASN A 93 6.58 0.38 4.55
N ILE A 94 5.74 -0.29 3.75
CA ILE A 94 6.21 -1.13 2.64
C ILE A 94 6.80 -0.27 1.53
N GLU A 95 6.21 0.88 1.24
CA GLU A 95 6.74 1.84 0.29
C GLU A 95 8.14 2.31 0.70
N GLU A 96 8.31 2.77 1.94
CA GLU A 96 9.62 3.20 2.46
C GLU A 96 10.66 2.05 2.45
N ILE A 97 10.24 0.82 2.79
CA ILE A 97 11.12 -0.35 2.75
C ILE A 97 11.55 -0.68 1.31
N VAL A 98 10.62 -0.67 0.35
CA VAL A 98 10.92 -0.99 -1.05
C VAL A 98 11.78 0.11 -1.68
N GLU A 99 11.47 1.39 -1.41
CA GLU A 99 12.30 2.50 -1.87
C GLU A 99 13.70 2.45 -1.26
N SER A 100 13.82 2.20 0.05
CA SER A 100 15.12 2.05 0.71
C SER A 100 15.92 0.87 0.16
N ASN A 101 15.26 -0.27 -0.13
CA ASN A 101 15.92 -1.44 -0.69
C ASN A 101 16.40 -1.22 -2.13
N ASN A 102 15.73 -0.33 -2.87
CA ASN A 102 16.06 0.00 -4.26
C ASN A 102 16.94 1.26 -4.40
N ALA A 103 17.06 2.09 -3.35
CA ALA A 103 17.78 3.36 -3.38
C ALA A 103 19.25 3.19 -3.79
N ASP A 104 19.92 2.20 -3.21
CA ASP A 104 21.35 1.95 -3.41
C ASP A 104 21.67 0.96 -4.56
N LEU A 105 20.64 0.41 -5.23
CA LEU A 105 20.86 -0.52 -6.34
C LEU A 105 21.36 0.21 -7.58
N THR A 106 22.32 -0.40 -8.27
CA THR A 106 22.72 0.00 -9.64
C THR A 106 21.60 -0.29 -10.64
N ASP A 107 21.64 0.37 -11.80
CA ASP A 107 20.63 0.17 -12.86
C ASP A 107 20.49 -1.31 -13.28
N GLU A 108 21.62 -2.04 -13.30
CA GLU A 108 21.68 -3.46 -13.66
C GLU A 108 21.05 -4.35 -12.58
N GLU A 109 21.33 -4.06 -11.30
CA GLU A 109 20.76 -4.77 -10.16
C GLU A 109 19.25 -4.48 -10.02
N LEU A 110 18.82 -3.26 -10.30
CA LEU A 110 17.41 -2.88 -10.29
C LEU A 110 16.63 -3.62 -11.39
N LEU A 111 17.21 -3.73 -12.59
CA LEU A 111 16.60 -4.50 -13.68
C LEU A 111 16.56 -6.00 -13.37
N ALA A 112 17.60 -6.55 -12.73
CA ALA A 112 17.63 -7.96 -12.32
C ALA A 112 16.59 -8.25 -11.22
N ASN A 113 16.46 -7.38 -10.22
CA ASN A 113 15.42 -7.46 -9.18
C ASN A 113 14.02 -7.39 -9.82
N PHE A 114 13.82 -6.45 -10.74
CA PHE A 114 12.55 -6.33 -11.45
C PHE A 114 12.24 -7.55 -12.32
N GLU A 115 13.25 -8.14 -12.97
CA GLU A 115 13.10 -9.38 -13.72
C GLU A 115 12.67 -10.56 -12.83
N GLU A 116 13.24 -10.66 -11.62
CA GLU A 116 12.86 -11.69 -10.65
C GLU A 116 11.41 -11.55 -10.20
N ILE A 117 10.96 -10.32 -9.89
CA ILE A 117 9.56 -10.01 -9.57
C ILE A 117 8.65 -10.48 -10.72
N LEU A 118 8.99 -10.09 -11.96
CA LEU A 118 8.22 -10.45 -13.14
C LEU A 118 8.13 -11.97 -13.34
N ASP A 119 9.25 -12.68 -13.18
CA ASP A 119 9.31 -14.13 -13.38
C ASP A 119 8.50 -14.90 -12.34
N ILE A 120 8.52 -14.46 -11.08
CA ILE A 120 7.73 -15.08 -10.01
C ILE A 120 6.24 -14.88 -10.29
N VAL A 121 5.81 -13.67 -10.67
CA VAL A 121 4.40 -13.41 -11.01
C VAL A 121 3.96 -14.19 -12.24
N MET A 122 4.82 -14.32 -13.26
CA MET A 122 4.55 -15.13 -14.45
C MET A 122 4.39 -16.61 -14.11
N LYS A 123 5.24 -17.14 -13.23
CA LYS A 123 5.23 -18.55 -12.81
C LYS A 123 4.02 -18.90 -11.95
N THR A 124 3.65 -18.02 -11.02
CA THR A 124 2.52 -18.23 -10.09
C THR A 124 1.17 -17.86 -10.71
N GLY A 125 1.16 -16.92 -11.66
CA GLY A 125 -0.06 -16.41 -12.28
C GLY A 125 -0.86 -15.45 -11.39
N SER A 126 -0.26 -14.98 -10.29
CA SER A 126 -0.85 -14.03 -9.34
C SER A 126 0.25 -13.19 -8.67
N PHE A 127 -0.13 -12.04 -8.13
CA PHE A 127 0.73 -11.31 -7.20
C PHE A 127 0.73 -12.01 -5.84
N GLY A 128 1.84 -11.86 -5.13
CA GLY A 128 1.99 -12.31 -3.75
C GLY A 128 1.24 -11.40 -2.78
N ASP A 129 1.29 -11.76 -1.51
CA ASP A 129 0.80 -10.90 -0.43
C ASP A 129 1.71 -9.67 -0.28
N LEU A 130 1.24 -8.65 0.44
CA LEU A 130 1.93 -7.36 0.62
C LEU A 130 3.40 -7.50 1.05
N SER A 131 3.72 -8.50 1.89
CA SER A 131 5.08 -8.76 2.38
C SER A 131 5.98 -9.51 1.39
N ASP A 132 5.44 -10.03 0.30
CA ASP A 132 6.20 -10.81 -0.66
C ASP A 132 6.98 -9.91 -1.62
N ILE A 133 8.16 -10.38 -2.06
CA ILE A 133 8.97 -9.68 -3.08
C ILE A 133 8.17 -9.49 -4.38
N HIS A 134 7.25 -10.38 -4.69
CA HIS A 134 6.40 -10.31 -5.89
C HIS A 134 5.00 -9.73 -5.60
N SER A 135 4.88 -8.90 -4.56
CA SER A 135 3.67 -8.13 -4.27
C SER A 135 3.35 -7.15 -5.38
N LYS A 136 2.09 -6.71 -5.42
CA LYS A 136 1.62 -5.77 -6.43
C LYS A 136 2.27 -4.40 -6.24
N GLU A 137 2.46 -4.00 -4.99
CA GLU A 137 3.08 -2.76 -4.55
C GLU A 137 4.56 -2.71 -4.97
N ASN A 138 5.33 -3.77 -4.68
CA ASN A 138 6.74 -3.82 -5.05
C ASN A 138 6.94 -3.77 -6.58
N TYR A 139 6.04 -4.41 -7.34
CA TYR A 139 6.03 -4.32 -8.80
C TYR A 139 5.86 -2.88 -9.30
N TYR A 140 4.90 -2.12 -8.76
CA TYR A 140 4.65 -0.74 -9.21
C TYR A 140 5.76 0.22 -8.77
N ILE A 141 6.21 0.13 -7.51
CA ILE A 141 7.28 1.00 -7.00
C ILE A 141 8.58 0.77 -7.79
N THR A 142 8.98 -0.49 -7.99
CA THR A 142 10.19 -0.81 -8.77
C THR A 142 10.06 -0.35 -10.22
N SER A 143 8.88 -0.54 -10.85
CA SER A 143 8.61 -0.04 -12.20
C SER A 143 8.72 1.48 -12.30
N ASN A 144 8.31 2.20 -11.26
CA ASN A 144 8.38 3.66 -11.21
C ASN A 144 9.80 4.17 -11.01
N ILE A 145 10.58 3.55 -10.13
CA ILE A 145 12.00 3.89 -9.95
C ILE A 145 12.75 3.70 -11.27
N ILE A 146 12.46 2.63 -12.03
CA ILE A 146 13.02 2.40 -13.38
C ILE A 146 12.65 3.53 -14.33
N ALA A 147 11.39 3.96 -14.32
CA ALA A 147 10.90 5.06 -15.17
C ALA A 147 11.52 6.41 -14.80
N GLN A 148 11.56 6.76 -13.50
CA GLN A 148 12.18 7.99 -12.98
C GLN A 148 13.67 8.06 -13.33
N ARG A 149 14.40 6.95 -13.18
CA ARG A 149 15.83 6.84 -13.54
C ARG A 149 16.07 6.79 -15.05
N ASN A 150 15.02 6.76 -15.88
CA ASN A 150 15.09 6.64 -17.34
C ASN A 150 15.92 5.43 -17.82
N ILE A 151 15.85 4.32 -17.08
CA ILE A 151 16.62 3.12 -17.40
C ILE A 151 16.03 2.44 -18.64
N LYS A 152 16.88 2.10 -19.60
CA LYS A 152 16.43 1.39 -20.81
C LYS A 152 16.09 -0.07 -20.47
N THR A 153 14.81 -0.39 -20.51
CA THR A 153 14.34 -1.77 -20.34
C THR A 153 14.61 -2.61 -21.59
N PRO A 154 15.26 -3.79 -21.47
CA PRO A 154 15.42 -4.71 -22.59
C PRO A 154 14.07 -5.17 -23.15
N PHE A 155 14.03 -5.47 -24.47
CA PHE A 155 12.81 -5.92 -25.14
C PHE A 155 12.17 -7.15 -24.50
N LEU A 156 12.97 -8.13 -24.05
CA LEU A 156 12.49 -9.31 -23.35
C LEU A 156 11.75 -8.96 -22.05
N LEU A 157 12.25 -7.97 -21.33
CA LEU A 157 11.64 -7.49 -20.10
C LEU A 157 10.28 -6.82 -20.38
N ASN A 158 10.18 -6.04 -21.47
CA ASN A 158 8.92 -5.42 -21.88
C ASN A 158 7.82 -6.44 -22.18
N ILE A 159 8.17 -7.60 -22.76
CA ILE A 159 7.20 -8.70 -22.95
C ILE A 159 6.69 -9.23 -21.60
N LYS A 160 7.58 -9.42 -20.63
CA LYS A 160 7.22 -9.88 -19.28
C LYS A 160 6.33 -8.85 -18.57
N ILE A 161 6.67 -7.57 -18.68
CA ILE A 161 5.87 -6.44 -18.15
C ILE A 161 4.45 -6.48 -18.73
N ASP A 162 4.29 -6.62 -20.05
CA ASP A 162 2.97 -6.70 -20.69
C ASP A 162 2.13 -7.88 -20.17
N PHE A 163 2.77 -9.03 -19.94
CA PHE A 163 2.10 -10.20 -19.39
C PHE A 163 1.68 -10.00 -17.93
N VAL A 164 2.57 -9.49 -17.09
CA VAL A 164 2.28 -9.19 -15.68
C VAL A 164 1.20 -8.11 -15.56
N ASN A 165 1.19 -7.13 -16.46
CA ASN A 165 0.10 -6.16 -16.59
C ASN A 165 -1.25 -6.83 -16.94
N MET A 166 -1.24 -7.87 -17.77
CA MET A 166 -2.44 -8.65 -18.00
C MET A 166 -2.97 -9.31 -16.71
N ILE A 167 -2.07 -9.79 -15.85
CA ILE A 167 -2.43 -10.37 -14.55
C ILE A 167 -2.97 -9.28 -13.61
N ALA A 168 -2.29 -8.15 -13.47
CA ALA A 168 -2.66 -7.06 -12.55
C ALA A 168 -4.06 -6.50 -12.81
N THR A 169 -4.51 -6.52 -14.07
CA THR A 169 -5.81 -5.99 -14.48
C THR A 169 -6.87 -7.05 -14.72
N ARG A 170 -6.57 -8.32 -14.46
CA ARG A 170 -7.48 -9.45 -14.71
C ARG A 170 -8.85 -9.25 -14.07
N ASP A 171 -8.89 -8.78 -12.83
CA ASP A 171 -10.14 -8.65 -12.08
C ASP A 171 -10.97 -7.44 -12.54
N VAL A 172 -10.31 -6.33 -12.86
CA VAL A 172 -10.97 -5.15 -13.43
C VAL A 172 -11.54 -5.50 -14.82
N ARG A 173 -10.76 -6.20 -15.68
CA ARG A 173 -11.24 -6.68 -16.99
C ARG A 173 -12.43 -7.63 -16.85
N LYS A 174 -12.39 -8.56 -15.90
CA LYS A 174 -13.52 -9.46 -15.61
C LYS A 174 -14.77 -8.68 -15.21
N LYS A 175 -14.64 -7.67 -14.34
CA LYS A 175 -15.75 -6.80 -13.92
C LYS A 175 -16.33 -6.01 -15.10
N CYS A 176 -15.48 -5.40 -15.93
CA CYS A 176 -15.90 -4.70 -17.14
C CYS A 176 -16.61 -5.63 -18.14
N ASN A 177 -16.08 -6.83 -18.37
CA ASN A 177 -16.71 -7.82 -19.25
C ASN A 177 -18.08 -8.27 -18.71
N LYS A 178 -18.24 -8.42 -17.39
CA LYS A 178 -19.54 -8.71 -16.77
C LYS A 178 -20.56 -7.59 -17.02
N TYR A 179 -20.16 -6.32 -16.86
CA TYR A 179 -21.05 -5.20 -17.17
C TYR A 179 -21.47 -5.16 -18.65
N ILE A 180 -20.53 -5.43 -19.56
CA ILE A 180 -20.84 -5.52 -20.99
C ILE A 180 -21.84 -6.64 -21.26
N PHE A 181 -21.61 -7.83 -20.68
CA PHE A 181 -22.47 -8.99 -20.85
C PHE A 181 -23.89 -8.74 -20.32
N PHE A 182 -24.03 -8.23 -19.09
CA PHE A 182 -25.34 -7.89 -18.54
C PHE A 182 -26.02 -6.76 -19.31
N GLY A 183 -25.26 -5.79 -19.81
CA GLY A 183 -25.77 -4.74 -20.69
C GLY A 183 -26.42 -5.30 -21.95
N PHE A 184 -25.76 -6.24 -22.63
CA PHE A 184 -26.34 -6.91 -23.80
C PHE A 184 -27.61 -7.71 -23.46
N ILE A 185 -27.63 -8.44 -22.35
CA ILE A 185 -28.82 -9.19 -21.92
C ILE A 185 -30.00 -8.24 -21.67
N LEU A 186 -29.76 -7.14 -20.95
CA LEU A 186 -30.80 -6.16 -20.64
C LEU A 186 -31.37 -5.47 -21.88
N ILE A 187 -30.51 -5.14 -22.86
CA ILE A 187 -30.95 -4.59 -24.15
C ILE A 187 -31.77 -5.62 -24.92
N ALA A 188 -31.29 -6.87 -25.02
CA ALA A 188 -31.99 -7.91 -25.77
C ALA A 188 -33.38 -8.20 -25.19
N LEU A 189 -33.47 -8.41 -23.87
CA LEU A 189 -34.75 -8.62 -23.20
C LEU A 189 -35.64 -7.37 -23.30
N GLY A 190 -35.09 -6.18 -23.08
CA GLY A 190 -35.82 -4.91 -23.19
C GLY A 190 -36.44 -4.75 -24.58
N VAL A 191 -35.69 -4.99 -25.66
CA VAL A 191 -36.21 -4.90 -27.04
C VAL A 191 -37.29 -5.94 -27.31
N ILE A 192 -37.07 -7.20 -26.94
CA ILE A 192 -38.04 -8.29 -27.16
C ILE A 192 -39.37 -7.98 -26.46
N PHE A 193 -39.33 -7.55 -25.20
CA PHE A 193 -40.55 -7.25 -24.46
C PHE A 193 -41.21 -5.94 -24.89
N THR A 194 -40.44 -4.93 -25.31
CA THR A 194 -41.02 -3.68 -25.84
C THR A 194 -41.84 -3.96 -27.10
N VAL A 195 -41.33 -4.80 -28.01
CA VAL A 195 -42.07 -5.22 -29.22
C VAL A 195 -43.28 -6.09 -28.85
N GLY A 196 -43.13 -7.03 -27.91
CA GLY A 196 -44.20 -7.94 -27.52
C GLY A 196 -45.32 -7.33 -26.67
N THR A 197 -45.12 -6.16 -26.07
CA THR A 197 -46.08 -5.49 -25.18
C THR A 197 -46.59 -4.15 -25.71
N GLU A 198 -46.41 -3.88 -27.00
CA GLU A 198 -46.84 -2.65 -27.67
C GLU A 198 -46.29 -1.37 -27.00
N GLY A 199 -45.05 -1.41 -26.51
CA GLY A 199 -44.35 -0.20 -26.04
C GLY A 199 -44.54 0.15 -24.56
N ASN A 200 -44.64 -0.83 -23.66
CA ASN A 200 -44.66 -0.54 -22.22
C ASN A 200 -43.37 0.15 -21.76
N MET A 201 -43.53 1.29 -21.08
CA MET A 201 -42.48 2.22 -20.63
C MET A 201 -41.38 1.56 -19.78
N ILE A 202 -41.72 0.52 -19.02
CA ILE A 202 -40.76 -0.21 -18.17
C ILE A 202 -39.67 -0.89 -19.01
N PHE A 203 -40.01 -1.41 -20.20
CA PHE A 203 -39.06 -2.10 -21.05
C PHE A 203 -38.11 -1.14 -21.78
N TYR A 204 -38.54 0.09 -22.06
CA TYR A 204 -37.62 1.16 -22.47
C TYR A 204 -36.61 1.51 -21.36
N GLY A 205 -37.03 1.48 -20.09
CA GLY A 205 -36.14 1.61 -18.95
C GLY A 205 -35.07 0.53 -18.88
N ALA A 206 -35.42 -0.72 -19.22
CA ALA A 206 -34.47 -1.83 -19.31
C ALA A 206 -33.44 -1.63 -20.45
N VAL A 207 -33.88 -1.14 -21.61
CA VAL A 207 -32.97 -0.81 -22.73
C VAL A 207 -32.00 0.30 -22.34
N LEU A 208 -32.48 1.39 -21.72
CA LEU A 208 -31.64 2.49 -21.25
C LEU A 208 -30.64 2.03 -20.18
N SER A 209 -31.08 1.20 -19.23
CA SER A 209 -30.20 0.63 -18.20
C SER A 209 -29.13 -0.28 -18.80
N GLY A 210 -29.48 -1.09 -19.79
CA GLY A 210 -28.52 -1.92 -20.52
C GLY A 210 -27.50 -1.11 -21.31
N LEU A 211 -27.91 -0.01 -21.96
CA LEU A 211 -27.00 0.95 -22.59
C LEU A 211 -26.06 1.61 -21.58
N GLY A 212 -26.58 1.97 -20.40
CA GLY A 212 -25.78 2.50 -19.30
C GLY A 212 -24.68 1.52 -18.85
N LEU A 213 -25.01 0.24 -18.72
CA LEU A 213 -24.06 -0.82 -18.37
C LEU A 213 -23.00 -1.05 -19.46
N LEU A 214 -23.39 -0.98 -20.74
CA LEU A 214 -22.42 -1.04 -21.85
C LEU A 214 -21.43 0.13 -21.79
N ILE A 215 -21.94 1.36 -21.64
CA ILE A 215 -21.11 2.57 -21.55
C ILE A 215 -20.18 2.47 -20.33
N ALA A 216 -20.68 2.04 -19.17
CA ALA A 216 -19.87 1.85 -17.97
C ALA A 216 -18.78 0.78 -18.17
N GLY A 217 -19.09 -0.34 -18.83
CA GLY A 217 -18.13 -1.39 -19.15
C GLY A 217 -17.04 -0.93 -20.13
N ILE A 218 -17.41 -0.18 -21.17
CA ILE A 218 -16.46 0.38 -22.15
C ILE A 218 -15.58 1.45 -21.50
N ARG A 219 -16.18 2.39 -20.73
CA ARG A 219 -15.43 3.39 -19.96
C ARG A 219 -14.46 2.74 -18.98
N GLY A 220 -14.89 1.68 -18.30
CA GLY A 220 -14.01 0.91 -17.41
C GLY A 220 -12.81 0.30 -18.17
N LYS A 221 -13.02 -0.25 -19.38
CA LYS A 221 -11.89 -0.73 -20.21
C LYS A 221 -10.94 0.39 -20.64
N MET A 222 -11.45 1.58 -20.96
CA MET A 222 -10.61 2.74 -21.26
C MET A 222 -9.86 3.23 -20.03
N GLN A 223 -10.50 3.21 -18.86
CA GLN A 223 -9.89 3.59 -17.59
C GLN A 223 -8.82 2.59 -17.15
N ILE A 224 -8.89 1.30 -17.47
CA ILE A 224 -7.78 0.37 -17.20
C ILE A 224 -6.46 0.87 -17.82
N LYS A 225 -6.51 1.48 -19.01
CA LYS A 225 -5.31 2.11 -19.62
C LYS A 225 -4.84 3.35 -18.86
N ARG A 226 -5.76 4.11 -18.25
CA ARG A 226 -5.42 5.31 -17.46
C ARG A 226 -4.97 4.96 -16.05
N TYR A 227 -5.59 3.98 -15.41
CA TYR A 227 -5.22 3.45 -14.09
C TYR A 227 -3.76 3.00 -14.03
N TYR A 228 -3.18 2.59 -15.16
CA TYR A 228 -1.74 2.36 -15.28
C TYR A 228 -0.92 3.64 -15.25
N SER A 229 -1.34 4.68 -15.98
CA SER A 229 -0.73 6.00 -15.91
C SER A 229 -0.86 6.57 -14.50
N ASP A 230 -2.06 6.49 -13.93
CA ASP A 230 -2.38 7.05 -12.61
C ASP A 230 -1.67 6.28 -11.48
N MET A 231 -1.49 4.95 -11.56
CA MET A 231 -0.68 4.22 -10.58
C MET A 231 0.81 4.44 -10.78
N MET A 232 1.30 4.59 -12.02
CA MET A 232 2.69 5.00 -12.22
C MET A 232 2.92 6.45 -11.78
N GLU A 233 1.93 7.33 -11.86
CA GLU A 233 2.00 8.71 -11.32
C GLU A 233 1.78 8.78 -9.80
N ALA A 234 0.98 7.89 -9.22
CA ALA A 234 0.68 7.90 -7.78
C ALA A 234 1.91 7.58 -6.91
N TYR A 235 2.86 6.82 -7.46
CA TYR A 235 4.15 6.52 -6.81
C TYR A 235 5.33 7.15 -7.59
N SER A 236 5.13 8.33 -8.22
CA SER A 236 6.17 9.09 -8.94
C SER A 236 6.64 10.32 -8.18
#